data_AF-A0A317UAC6-F1
#
_entry.id   AF-A0A317UAC6-F1
#
_cell.length_a   1.000
_cell.length_b   1.000
_cell.length_c   1.000
_cell.angle_alpha   90.00
_cell.angle_beta   90.00
_cell.angle_gamma   90.00
#
_symmetry.space_group_name_H-M   'P 1'
#
loop_
_entity.id
_entity.type
_entity.pdbx_description
1 polymer ?
#
loop_
_entity_poly.entity_id
_entity_poly.type
_entity_poly.pdbx_seq_one_letter_code
_entity_poly.pdbx_strand_id
1 'polypeptide(L)'
;MVDMYRTLDSIPVLAKAGGILVMTDEIRGTEAEKNPESLNIRVFPGADGSFRLYEDDNETCAYENGACVFTEMDYKEKDQGVFTIHPAQGKTELIPAKRAYTVEFCNFAKTGTDTVKVLVNGAETEAAVKYEEKLQKICVEVEADTAAEVQIILAVEVADNQTKERVFDFLNQAEIGFVLKDRLYQLITAGKKLPVLLSELQSMELDKDLYGALMEILTA
;
A
#
# COMPACT_ATOMS: atom_id res chain seq x y z
N MET A 1 21.77 -3.20 -12.53
CA MET A 1 21.15 -2.05 -11.84
C MET A 1 19.77 -1.90 -12.46
N VAL A 2 18.73 -1.79 -11.66
CA VAL A 2 17.37 -1.56 -12.18
C VAL A 2 17.21 -0.05 -12.31
N ASP A 3 16.90 0.43 -13.53
CA ASP A 3 16.61 1.84 -13.77
C ASP A 3 15.12 2.08 -13.46
N MET A 4 14.83 3.13 -12.69
CA MET A 4 13.46 3.54 -12.35
C MET A 4 13.28 5.01 -12.70
N TYR A 5 12.36 5.27 -13.63
CA TYR A 5 12.08 6.56 -14.23
C TYR A 5 11.00 7.27 -13.43
N ARG A 6 11.34 8.44 -12.88
CA ARG A 6 10.46 9.22 -12.01
C ARG A 6 10.39 10.66 -12.49
N THR A 7 9.27 11.31 -12.18
CA THR A 7 9.10 12.75 -12.34
C THR A 7 10.01 13.51 -11.37
N LEU A 8 10.26 14.79 -11.62
CA LEU A 8 11.17 15.60 -10.77
C LEU A 8 10.70 15.74 -9.31
N ASP A 9 9.40 15.56 -9.06
CA ASP A 9 8.77 15.62 -7.75
C ASP A 9 8.69 14.26 -7.03
N SER A 10 9.29 13.20 -7.58
CA SER A 10 9.30 11.87 -6.96
C SER A 10 10.66 11.16 -7.00
N ILE A 11 10.85 10.25 -6.05
CA ILE A 11 12.03 9.37 -5.98
C ILE A 11 11.56 7.91 -5.94
N PRO A 12 12.35 6.96 -6.45
CA PRO A 12 11.98 5.56 -6.41
C PRO A 12 12.11 4.99 -4.99
N VAL A 13 10.99 4.56 -4.42
CA VAL A 13 10.92 3.84 -3.14
C VAL A 13 10.11 2.58 -3.36
N LEU A 14 10.63 1.43 -2.93
CA LEU A 14 9.99 0.13 -3.11
C LEU A 14 9.54 -0.42 -1.76
N ALA A 15 8.26 -0.77 -1.65
CA ALA A 15 7.76 -1.54 -0.52
C ALA A 15 8.20 -3.00 -0.67
N LYS A 16 8.66 -3.61 0.43
CA LYS A 16 8.98 -5.04 0.47
C LYS A 16 7.68 -5.84 0.40
N ALA A 17 7.68 -6.98 -0.31
CA ALA A 17 6.58 -7.94 -0.25
C ALA A 17 6.32 -8.37 1.20
N GLY A 18 5.05 -8.41 1.61
CA GLY A 18 4.65 -8.60 3.01
C GLY A 18 4.85 -7.37 3.90
N GLY A 19 5.25 -6.23 3.34
CA GLY A 19 5.49 -5.02 4.11
C GLY A 19 4.24 -4.53 4.84
N ILE A 20 4.42 -4.06 6.07
CA ILE A 20 3.40 -3.36 6.85
C ILE A 20 3.95 -1.97 7.19
N LEU A 21 3.21 -0.92 6.83
CA LEU A 21 3.58 0.47 7.08
C LEU A 21 2.48 1.16 7.88
N VAL A 22 2.79 1.52 9.12
CA VAL A 22 1.87 2.20 10.05
C VAL A 22 2.12 3.71 10.01
N MET A 23 1.05 4.48 9.90
CA MET A 23 1.06 5.95 9.83
C MET A 23 -0.15 6.51 10.57
N THR A 24 -0.21 7.85 10.72
CA THR A 24 -1.39 8.58 11.20
C THR A 24 -1.52 9.90 10.45
N ASP A 25 -2.75 10.42 10.35
CA ASP A 25 -3.02 11.76 9.81
C ASP A 25 -2.97 12.85 10.91
N GLU A 26 -2.82 12.46 12.18
CA GLU A 26 -2.67 13.33 13.35
C GLU A 26 -1.25 13.91 13.43
N ILE A 27 -0.90 14.76 12.46
CA ILE A 27 0.47 15.27 12.27
C ILE A 27 0.67 16.72 12.73
N ARG A 28 -0.33 17.33 13.39
CA ARG A 28 -0.17 18.71 13.91
C ARG A 28 0.73 18.67 15.14
N GLY A 29 1.45 19.78 15.39
CA GLY A 29 2.39 19.85 16.52
C GLY A 29 1.74 19.54 17.88
N THR A 30 0.49 19.92 18.09
CA THR A 30 -0.28 19.62 19.31
C THR A 30 -0.72 18.16 19.42
N GLU A 31 -0.73 17.42 18.31
CA GLU A 31 -1.08 15.99 18.27
C GLU A 31 0.15 15.12 18.50
N ALA A 32 1.36 15.62 18.20
CA ALA A 32 2.62 14.91 18.41
C ALA A 32 2.98 14.70 19.90
N GLU A 33 2.32 15.39 20.82
CA GLU A 33 2.49 15.21 22.28
C GLU A 33 1.69 14.00 22.82
N LYS A 34 0.90 13.32 21.99
CA LYS A 34 0.11 12.15 22.40
C LYS A 34 0.16 11.04 21.35
N ASN A 35 -0.14 9.83 21.77
CA ASN A 35 -0.34 8.72 20.84
C ASN A 35 -1.64 8.90 20.05
N PRO A 36 -1.65 8.57 18.74
CA PRO A 36 -2.78 8.84 17.87
C PRO A 36 -3.99 7.97 18.22
N GLU A 37 -5.17 8.56 18.06
CA GLU A 37 -6.47 7.89 18.17
C GLU A 37 -6.81 7.14 16.88
N SER A 38 -6.16 7.49 15.77
CA SER A 38 -6.36 6.89 14.45
C SER A 38 -5.05 6.43 13.80
N LEU A 39 -5.07 5.21 13.24
CA LEU A 39 -3.94 4.64 12.50
C LEU A 39 -4.34 4.28 11.06
N ASN A 40 -3.50 4.69 10.11
CA ASN A 40 -3.54 4.31 8.72
C ASN A 40 -2.45 3.26 8.47
N ILE A 41 -2.84 2.03 8.16
CA ILE A 41 -1.93 0.89 8.03
C ILE A 41 -1.96 0.38 6.59
N ARG A 42 -0.83 0.42 5.89
CA ARG A 42 -0.68 -0.19 4.57
C ARG A 42 -0.10 -1.59 4.67
N VAL A 43 -0.72 -2.53 3.97
CA VAL A 43 -0.29 -3.93 3.88
C VAL A 43 -0.01 -4.26 2.42
N PHE A 44 1.19 -4.77 2.12
CA PHE A 44 1.64 -5.11 0.76
C PHE A 44 1.70 -6.62 0.57
N PRO A 45 1.13 -7.17 -0.52
CA PRO A 45 1.05 -8.61 -0.74
C PRO A 45 2.41 -9.21 -1.18
N GLY A 46 2.43 -10.52 -1.36
CA GLY A 46 3.52 -11.29 -1.97
C GLY A 46 4.42 -12.04 -1.00
N ALA A 47 4.26 -11.84 0.30
CA ALA A 47 4.94 -12.61 1.35
C ALA A 47 4.29 -12.40 2.72
N ASP A 48 4.63 -13.28 3.67
CA ASP A 48 4.42 -13.01 5.09
C ASP A 48 5.21 -11.78 5.55
N GLY A 49 4.64 -11.03 6.49
CA GLY A 49 5.34 -9.95 7.18
C GLY A 49 4.88 -9.72 8.60
N SER A 50 5.65 -8.91 9.31
CA SER A 50 5.42 -8.56 10.71
C SER A 50 5.93 -7.15 10.97
N PHE A 51 5.23 -6.39 11.80
CA PHE A 51 5.62 -5.06 12.25
C PHE A 51 5.30 -4.90 13.73
N ARG A 52 6.20 -4.26 14.47
CA ARG A 52 6.04 -4.01 15.90
C ARG A 52 5.95 -2.51 16.14
N LEU A 53 4.75 -2.02 16.43
CA LEU A 53 4.55 -0.62 16.81
C LEU A 53 5.01 -0.43 18.26
N TYR A 54 5.87 0.57 18.48
CA TYR A 54 6.32 1.00 19.79
C TYR A 54 5.72 2.38 20.10
N GLU A 55 5.22 2.54 21.33
CA GLU A 55 4.62 3.78 21.80
C GLU A 55 5.02 4.05 23.27
N ASP A 56 5.24 5.30 23.64
CA ASP A 56 5.51 5.75 25.01
C ASP A 56 4.72 7.04 25.33
N ASP A 57 5.13 7.81 26.33
CA ASP A 57 4.44 9.03 26.74
C ASP A 57 4.77 10.27 25.87
N ASN A 58 5.69 10.15 24.90
CA ASN A 58 6.19 11.24 24.05
C ASN A 58 6.81 12.45 24.80
N GLU A 59 7.00 12.38 26.11
CA GLU A 59 7.41 13.53 26.93
C GLU A 59 8.65 13.23 27.79
N THR A 60 8.72 12.05 28.38
CA THR A 60 9.71 11.75 29.43
C THR A 60 10.64 10.61 29.05
N CYS A 61 11.67 10.39 29.88
CA CYS A 61 12.56 9.21 29.76
C CYS A 61 12.01 7.98 30.52
N ALA A 62 10.72 7.93 30.84
CA ALA A 62 10.14 6.80 31.59
C ALA A 62 10.24 5.47 30.83
N TYR A 63 10.34 5.51 29.49
CA TYR A 63 10.58 4.33 28.66
C TYR A 63 11.86 3.58 29.02
N GLU A 64 12.90 4.26 29.53
CA GLU A 64 14.13 3.62 30.01
C GLU A 64 13.88 2.67 31.19
N ASN A 65 12.76 2.89 31.91
CA ASN A 65 12.28 2.05 33.00
C ASN A 65 11.12 1.14 32.57
N GLY A 66 10.93 0.96 31.26
CA GLY A 66 9.92 0.07 30.68
C GLY A 66 8.51 0.65 30.58
N ALA A 67 8.33 1.96 30.76
CA ALA A 67 7.04 2.61 30.52
C ALA A 67 6.80 2.81 29.01
N CYS A 68 6.40 1.73 28.34
CA CYS A 68 6.11 1.71 26.91
C CYS A 68 5.03 0.67 26.59
N VAL A 69 4.53 0.74 25.36
CA VAL A 69 3.53 -0.16 24.80
C VAL A 69 4.07 -0.73 23.49
N PHE A 70 3.79 -2.01 23.26
CA PHE A 70 4.04 -2.67 22.00
C PHE A 70 2.75 -3.25 21.43
N THR A 71 2.50 -2.97 20.15
CA THR A 71 1.41 -3.58 19.38
C THR A 71 2.01 -4.32 18.20
N GLU A 72 1.95 -5.65 18.24
CA GLU A 72 2.42 -6.49 17.14
C GLU A 72 1.36 -6.53 16.03
N MET A 73 1.82 -6.54 14.78
CA MET A 73 0.97 -6.66 13.61
C MET A 73 1.58 -7.69 12.67
N ASP A 74 0.81 -8.69 12.27
CA ASP A 74 1.24 -9.74 11.37
C ASP A 74 0.41 -9.75 10.09
N TYR A 75 1.06 -10.03 8.97
CA TYR A 75 0.39 -10.35 7.72
C TYR A 75 0.83 -11.74 7.28
N LYS A 76 -0.14 -12.62 7.04
CA LYS A 76 0.07 -13.99 6.58
C LYS A 76 -0.62 -14.19 5.25
N GLU A 77 0.15 -14.62 4.26
CA GLU A 77 -0.33 -14.81 2.89
C GLU A 77 -0.24 -16.29 2.51
N LYS A 78 -1.39 -16.95 2.43
CA LYS A 78 -1.53 -18.34 1.96
C LYS A 78 -2.64 -18.39 0.89
N ASP A 79 -3.62 -19.28 1.06
CA ASP A 79 -4.82 -19.31 0.22
C ASP A 79 -5.67 -18.04 0.40
N GLN A 80 -5.51 -17.35 1.53
CA GLN A 80 -6.08 -16.05 1.85
C GLN A 80 -5.02 -15.20 2.55
N GLY A 81 -5.25 -13.89 2.53
CA GLY A 81 -4.50 -12.90 3.27
C GLY A 81 -5.15 -12.74 4.63
N VAL A 82 -4.34 -12.78 5.68
CA VAL A 82 -4.80 -12.54 7.06
C VAL A 82 -3.89 -11.49 7.66
N PHE A 83 -4.43 -10.29 7.88
CA PHE A 83 -3.78 -9.24 8.64
C PHE A 83 -4.31 -9.23 10.06
N THR A 84 -3.42 -9.23 11.04
CA THR A 84 -3.76 -9.30 12.46
C THR A 84 -3.09 -8.14 13.19
N ILE A 85 -3.88 -7.35 13.91
CA ILE A 85 -3.42 -6.43 14.94
C ILE A 85 -3.61 -7.14 16.27
N HIS A 86 -2.51 -7.45 16.96
CA HIS A 86 -2.56 -8.12 18.25
C HIS A 86 -2.91 -7.14 19.37
N PRO A 87 -3.44 -7.63 20.52
CA PRO A 87 -3.63 -6.80 21.70
C PRO A 87 -2.35 -6.08 22.11
N ALA A 88 -2.48 -4.79 22.44
CA ALA A 88 -1.38 -3.98 22.95
C ALA A 88 -0.87 -4.54 24.29
N GLN A 89 0.46 -4.55 24.46
CA GLN A 89 1.14 -5.08 25.64
C GLN A 89 2.05 -4.04 26.28
N GLY A 90 2.15 -4.04 27.61
CA GLY A 90 2.95 -3.07 28.37
C GLY A 90 2.06 -2.13 29.17
N LYS A 91 2.45 -0.85 29.25
CA LYS A 91 1.69 0.20 29.97
C LYS A 91 0.59 0.80 29.09
N THR A 92 -0.45 0.03 28.81
CA THR A 92 -1.52 0.42 27.88
C THR A 92 -2.26 1.69 28.27
N GLU A 93 -2.12 2.17 29.51
CA GLU A 93 -2.59 3.49 29.95
C GLU A 93 -1.94 4.67 29.18
N LEU A 94 -0.83 4.44 28.48
CA LEU A 94 -0.14 5.43 27.65
C LEU A 94 -0.80 5.63 26.28
N ILE A 95 -1.68 4.72 25.85
CA ILE A 95 -2.33 4.76 24.54
C ILE A 95 -3.86 4.90 24.71
N PRO A 96 -4.59 5.36 23.68
CA PRO A 96 -6.05 5.34 23.71
C PRO A 96 -6.60 3.93 23.94
N ALA A 97 -7.65 3.81 24.75
CA ALA A 97 -8.33 2.53 24.98
C ALA A 97 -9.01 2.00 23.72
N LYS A 98 -9.39 2.88 22.80
CA LYS A 98 -9.97 2.54 21.50
C LYS A 98 -9.26 3.30 20.39
N ARG A 99 -9.18 2.68 19.22
CA ARG A 99 -8.62 3.28 18.02
C ARG A 99 -9.49 3.06 16.80
N ALA A 100 -9.47 4.05 15.91
CA ALA A 100 -9.93 3.89 14.54
C ALA A 100 -8.78 3.38 13.67
N TYR A 101 -8.95 2.20 13.08
CA TYR A 101 -7.98 1.62 12.15
C TYR A 101 -8.51 1.72 10.73
N THR A 102 -7.72 2.32 9.84
CA THR A 102 -7.89 2.24 8.40
C THR A 102 -6.80 1.34 7.83
N VAL A 103 -7.16 0.12 7.44
CA VAL A 103 -6.22 -0.83 6.84
C VAL A 103 -6.36 -0.80 5.32
N GLU A 104 -5.27 -0.44 4.65
CA GLU A 104 -5.13 -0.30 3.21
C GLU A 104 -4.34 -1.49 2.65
N PHE A 105 -5.03 -2.43 2.03
CA PHE A 105 -4.42 -3.55 1.31
C PHE A 105 -4.02 -3.07 -0.09
N CYS A 106 -2.74 -2.72 -0.26
CA CYS A 106 -2.21 -2.11 -1.48
C CYS A 106 -1.98 -3.15 -2.58
N ASN A 107 -2.33 -2.82 -3.82
CA ASN A 107 -2.22 -3.69 -4.99
C ASN A 107 -3.10 -4.96 -4.93
N PHE A 108 -4.16 -4.95 -4.14
CA PHE A 108 -5.16 -6.01 -4.15
C PHE A 108 -6.22 -5.70 -5.21
N ALA A 109 -6.71 -6.72 -5.91
CA ALA A 109 -7.75 -6.59 -6.91
C ALA A 109 -9.08 -6.22 -6.26
N LYS A 110 -9.89 -5.46 -6.99
CA LYS A 110 -11.22 -5.02 -6.55
C LYS A 110 -12.13 -6.17 -6.12
N THR A 111 -12.05 -7.31 -6.78
CA THR A 111 -12.78 -8.55 -6.45
C THR A 111 -12.56 -9.00 -5.01
N GLY A 112 -11.43 -8.64 -4.39
CA GLY A 112 -11.14 -8.93 -2.98
C GLY A 112 -12.10 -8.24 -2.00
N THR A 113 -12.75 -7.12 -2.36
CA THR A 113 -13.68 -6.42 -1.46
C THR A 113 -14.84 -7.31 -1.01
N ASP A 114 -15.31 -8.18 -1.90
CA ASP A 114 -16.46 -9.06 -1.64
C ASP A 114 -16.12 -10.22 -0.69
N THR A 115 -14.84 -10.38 -0.36
CA THR A 115 -14.32 -11.47 0.47
C THR A 115 -13.86 -11.02 1.84
N VAL A 116 -13.89 -9.71 2.11
CA VAL A 116 -13.41 -9.13 3.36
C VAL A 116 -14.26 -9.62 4.53
N LYS A 117 -13.58 -10.15 5.54
CA LYS A 117 -14.15 -10.51 6.84
C LYS A 117 -13.31 -9.88 7.94
N VAL A 118 -13.96 -9.24 8.89
CA VAL A 118 -13.29 -8.62 10.04
C VAL A 118 -13.74 -9.32 11.31
N LEU A 119 -12.79 -9.78 12.11
CA LEU A 119 -13.01 -10.43 13.39
C LEU A 119 -12.39 -9.58 14.50
N VAL A 120 -13.14 -9.28 15.55
CA VAL A 120 -12.64 -8.66 16.78
C VAL A 120 -12.79 -9.68 17.90
N ASN A 121 -11.68 -10.08 18.52
CA ASN A 121 -11.61 -11.20 19.47
C ASN A 121 -12.28 -12.49 18.94
N GLY A 122 -12.11 -12.75 17.65
CA GLY A 122 -12.68 -13.91 16.96
C GLY A 122 -14.17 -13.81 16.61
N ALA A 123 -14.86 -12.73 17.01
CA ALA A 123 -16.25 -12.49 16.64
C ALA A 123 -16.34 -11.61 15.38
N GLU A 124 -17.13 -12.04 14.40
CA GLU A 124 -17.36 -11.28 13.18
C GLU A 124 -18.01 -9.92 13.49
N THR A 125 -17.43 -8.86 12.94
CA THR A 125 -17.79 -7.47 13.22
C THR A 125 -17.97 -6.73 11.91
N GLU A 126 -19.00 -5.88 11.83
CA GLU A 126 -19.21 -5.02 10.66
C GLU A 126 -18.08 -4.00 10.54
N ALA A 127 -17.57 -3.82 9.32
CA ALA A 127 -16.54 -2.85 8.99
C ALA A 127 -16.91 -2.17 7.66
N ALA A 128 -16.51 -0.91 7.50
CA ALA A 128 -16.70 -0.23 6.23
C ALA A 128 -15.58 -0.66 5.27
N VAL A 129 -15.97 -1.16 4.09
CA VAL A 129 -15.05 -1.63 3.05
C VAL A 129 -15.27 -0.82 1.79
N LYS A 130 -14.20 -0.27 1.23
CA LYS A 130 -14.22 0.46 -0.05
C LYS A 130 -13.00 0.09 -0.90
N TYR A 131 -13.15 0.22 -2.21
CA TYR A 131 -12.04 0.11 -3.15
C TYR A 131 -11.65 1.50 -3.65
N GLU A 132 -10.36 1.83 -3.62
CA GLU A 132 -9.80 3.03 -4.25
C GLU A 132 -9.15 2.62 -5.57
N GLU A 133 -9.74 3.08 -6.68
CA GLU A 133 -9.41 2.61 -8.04
C GLU A 133 -8.03 3.11 -8.52
N LYS A 134 -7.62 4.32 -8.13
CA LYS A 134 -6.44 4.99 -8.69
C LYS A 134 -5.13 4.46 -8.08
N LEU A 135 -5.17 4.06 -6.83
CA LEU A 135 -4.09 3.52 -6.03
C LEU A 135 -4.22 2.00 -5.86
N GLN A 136 -5.27 1.41 -6.43
CA GLN A 136 -5.55 -0.03 -6.45
C GLN A 136 -5.43 -0.65 -5.07
N LYS A 137 -6.29 -0.20 -4.15
CA LYS A 137 -6.26 -0.67 -2.76
C LYS A 137 -7.65 -0.91 -2.20
N ILE A 138 -7.76 -1.93 -1.37
CA ILE A 138 -8.94 -2.17 -0.54
C ILE A 138 -8.70 -1.44 0.78
N CYS A 139 -9.62 -0.56 1.17
CA CYS A 139 -9.61 0.12 2.45
C CYS A 139 -10.68 -0.49 3.37
N VAL A 140 -10.26 -0.94 4.54
CA VAL A 140 -11.12 -1.49 5.58
C VAL A 140 -11.01 -0.59 6.80
N GLU A 141 -12.14 -0.03 7.23
CA GLU A 141 -12.23 0.87 8.39
C GLU A 141 -12.95 0.13 9.53
N VAL A 142 -12.26 0.01 10.67
CA VAL A 142 -12.78 -0.65 11.87
C VAL A 142 -12.34 0.10 13.13
N GLU A 143 -13.26 0.32 14.06
CA GLU A 143 -12.94 0.81 15.40
C GLU A 143 -12.89 -0.38 16.35
N ALA A 144 -11.83 -0.48 17.15
CA ALA A 144 -11.68 -1.54 18.15
C ALA A 144 -10.94 -1.07 19.40
N ASP A 145 -11.12 -1.80 20.49
CA ASP A 145 -10.35 -1.64 21.72
C ASP A 145 -8.89 -2.04 21.46
N THR A 146 -7.92 -1.30 22.00
CA THR A 146 -6.49 -1.60 21.83
C THR A 146 -6.05 -2.87 22.57
N ALA A 147 -6.86 -3.37 23.52
CA ALA A 147 -6.68 -4.66 24.16
C ALA A 147 -7.33 -5.83 23.38
N ALA A 148 -8.04 -5.56 22.28
CA ALA A 148 -8.64 -6.60 21.45
C ALA A 148 -7.70 -7.03 20.32
N GLU A 149 -7.82 -8.28 19.91
CA GLU A 149 -7.24 -8.76 18.66
C GLU A 149 -8.17 -8.40 17.50
N VAL A 150 -7.63 -7.78 16.45
CA VAL A 150 -8.37 -7.48 15.21
C VAL A 150 -7.77 -8.29 14.08
N GLN A 151 -8.57 -9.10 13.40
CA GLN A 151 -8.17 -9.84 12.20
C GLN A 151 -8.98 -9.38 11.00
N ILE A 152 -8.29 -9.14 9.89
CA ILE A 152 -8.90 -8.84 8.59
C ILE A 152 -8.47 -9.92 7.61
N ILE A 153 -9.45 -10.64 7.07
CA ILE A 153 -9.25 -11.77 6.17
C ILE A 153 -9.83 -11.41 4.82
N LEU A 154 -9.09 -11.65 3.74
CA LEU A 154 -9.50 -11.37 2.38
C LEU A 154 -8.82 -12.30 1.37
N ALA A 155 -9.41 -12.46 0.19
CA ALA A 155 -8.77 -13.14 -0.92
C ALA A 155 -7.52 -12.37 -1.40
N VAL A 156 -6.48 -13.11 -1.78
CA VAL A 156 -5.24 -12.55 -2.31
C VAL A 156 -5.29 -12.69 -3.82
N GLU A 157 -5.76 -11.63 -4.46
CA GLU A 157 -5.68 -11.46 -5.90
C GLU A 157 -5.05 -10.09 -6.14
N VAL A 158 -4.03 -10.03 -6.99
CA VAL A 158 -3.27 -8.79 -7.23
C VAL A 158 -3.91 -8.03 -8.38
N ALA A 159 -4.02 -6.72 -8.27
CA ALA A 159 -4.58 -5.87 -9.32
C ALA A 159 -3.68 -5.87 -10.58
N ASP A 160 -4.26 -5.56 -11.75
CA ASP A 160 -3.46 -5.39 -12.97
C ASP A 160 -2.65 -4.08 -12.92
N ASN A 161 -1.54 -4.00 -13.66
CA ASN A 161 -0.61 -2.85 -13.53
C ASN A 161 -1.09 -1.54 -14.19
N GLN A 162 -2.37 -1.42 -14.59
CA GLN A 162 -2.96 -0.22 -15.20
C GLN A 162 -2.12 0.34 -16.36
N THR A 163 -1.48 -0.54 -17.12
CA THR A 163 -0.42 -0.19 -18.08
C THR A 163 -0.90 0.84 -19.10
N LYS A 164 -2.16 0.76 -19.55
CA LYS A 164 -2.72 1.70 -20.52
C LYS A 164 -2.83 3.12 -19.97
N GLU A 165 -3.33 3.26 -18.74
CA GLU A 165 -3.51 4.55 -18.06
C GLU A 165 -2.15 5.16 -17.72
N ARG A 166 -1.23 4.36 -17.18
CA ARG A 166 0.14 4.81 -16.87
C ARG A 166 0.91 5.28 -18.11
N VAL A 167 0.77 4.55 -19.23
CA VAL A 167 1.37 4.95 -20.51
C VAL A 167 0.72 6.22 -21.05
N PHE A 168 -0.62 6.34 -20.95
CA PHE A 168 -1.31 7.57 -21.36
C PHE A 168 -0.80 8.77 -20.58
N ASP A 169 -0.79 8.69 -19.24
CA ASP A 169 -0.34 9.78 -18.37
C ASP A 169 1.11 10.16 -18.66
N PHE A 170 1.98 9.17 -18.82
CA PHE A 170 3.38 9.38 -19.19
C PHE A 170 3.55 10.06 -20.56
N LEU A 171 2.86 9.58 -21.60
CA LEU A 171 2.94 10.20 -22.92
C LEU A 171 2.31 11.59 -22.94
N ASN A 172 1.25 11.82 -22.17
CA ASN A 172 0.58 13.12 -22.09
C ASN A 172 1.53 14.20 -21.56
N GLN A 173 2.32 13.91 -20.52
CA GLN A 173 3.32 14.83 -19.97
C GLN A 173 4.63 14.92 -20.77
N ALA A 174 4.98 13.91 -21.57
CA ALA A 174 6.24 13.90 -22.31
C ALA A 174 6.34 15.03 -23.35
N GLU A 175 7.43 15.77 -23.38
CA GLU A 175 7.68 16.84 -24.38
C GLU A 175 8.18 16.27 -25.72
N ILE A 176 7.34 15.48 -26.37
CA ILE A 176 7.60 14.87 -27.68
C ILE A 176 6.49 15.22 -28.69
N GLY A 177 6.78 15.03 -29.99
CA GLY A 177 5.82 15.35 -31.05
C GLY A 177 4.51 14.57 -30.91
N PHE A 178 3.36 15.24 -31.11
CA PHE A 178 2.03 14.65 -30.95
C PHE A 178 1.80 13.40 -31.80
N VAL A 179 2.27 13.39 -33.05
CA VAL A 179 2.19 12.20 -33.92
C VAL A 179 2.92 10.99 -33.33
N LEU A 180 4.05 11.23 -32.66
CA LEU A 180 4.79 10.17 -31.98
C LEU A 180 4.04 9.67 -30.74
N LYS A 181 3.43 10.58 -29.95
CA LYS A 181 2.56 10.19 -28.81
C LYS A 181 1.44 9.27 -29.26
N ASP A 182 0.69 9.68 -30.29
CA ASP A 182 -0.43 8.92 -30.82
C ASP A 182 0.02 7.55 -31.34
N ARG A 183 1.13 7.51 -32.08
CA ARG A 183 1.69 6.25 -32.60
C ARG A 183 2.11 5.31 -31.48
N LEU A 184 2.79 5.80 -30.45
CA LEU A 184 3.21 5.01 -29.29
C LEU A 184 2.01 4.49 -28.51
N TYR A 185 1.04 5.36 -28.23
CA TYR A 185 -0.17 4.97 -27.50
C TYR A 185 -0.98 3.92 -28.25
N GLN A 186 -1.21 4.10 -29.56
CA GLN A 186 -1.88 3.10 -30.40
C GLN A 186 -1.13 1.77 -30.45
N LEU A 187 0.20 1.81 -30.59
CA LEU A 187 1.03 0.60 -30.62
C LEU A 187 0.91 -0.19 -29.31
N ILE A 188 1.02 0.49 -28.17
CA ILE A 188 0.97 -0.14 -26.84
C ILE A 188 -0.44 -0.66 -26.51
N THR A 189 -1.48 0.08 -26.91
CA THR A 189 -2.88 -0.30 -26.62
C THR A 189 -3.46 -1.32 -27.60
N ALA A 190 -2.73 -1.71 -28.64
CA ALA A 190 -3.16 -2.67 -29.66
C ALA A 190 -3.34 -4.12 -29.14
N GLY A 191 -3.04 -4.42 -27.88
CA GLY A 191 -3.25 -5.75 -27.28
C GLY A 191 -2.27 -6.82 -27.77
N LYS A 192 -1.10 -6.41 -28.27
CA LYS A 192 -0.03 -7.33 -28.70
C LYS A 192 0.59 -8.04 -27.50
N LYS A 193 1.16 -9.24 -27.74
CA LYS A 193 1.98 -9.91 -26.72
C LYS A 193 3.19 -9.05 -26.39
N LEU A 194 3.56 -8.98 -25.11
CA LEU A 194 4.63 -8.12 -24.61
C LEU A 194 5.94 -8.25 -25.42
N PRO A 195 6.50 -9.45 -25.71
CA PRO A 195 7.74 -9.54 -26.50
C PRO A 195 7.66 -8.93 -27.90
N VAL A 196 6.49 -9.01 -28.55
CA VAL A 196 6.26 -8.42 -29.88
C VAL A 196 6.21 -6.90 -29.77
N LEU A 197 5.47 -6.38 -28.78
CA LEU A 197 5.40 -4.95 -28.49
C LEU A 197 6.79 -4.36 -28.23
N LEU A 198 7.59 -5.01 -27.38
CA LEU A 198 8.95 -4.55 -27.05
C LEU A 198 9.86 -4.53 -28.29
N SER A 199 9.78 -5.56 -29.14
CA SER A 199 10.55 -5.63 -30.38
C SER A 199 10.19 -4.48 -31.34
N GLU A 200 8.90 -4.16 -31.46
CA GLU A 200 8.44 -3.04 -32.29
C GLU A 200 8.86 -1.68 -31.72
N LEU A 201 8.74 -1.47 -30.40
CA LEU A 201 9.21 -0.25 -29.74
C LEU A 201 10.72 -0.05 -29.94
N GLN A 202 11.50 -1.13 -29.83
CA GLN A 202 12.95 -1.08 -30.08
C GLN A 202 13.25 -0.69 -31.53
N SER A 203 12.46 -1.14 -32.50
CA SER A 203 12.62 -0.81 -33.93
C SER A 203 12.28 0.65 -34.27
N MET A 204 11.62 1.37 -33.37
CA MET A 204 11.25 2.78 -33.59
C MET A 204 12.42 3.75 -33.32
N GLU A 205 13.58 3.27 -32.86
CA GLU A 205 14.77 4.09 -32.59
C GLU A 205 14.48 5.32 -31.70
N LEU A 206 13.70 5.09 -30.64
CA LEU A 206 13.33 6.12 -29.67
C LEU A 206 14.55 6.62 -28.90
N ASP A 207 14.41 7.82 -28.34
CA ASP A 207 15.34 8.29 -27.31
C ASP A 207 15.44 7.26 -26.16
N LYS A 208 16.64 7.12 -25.60
CA LYS A 208 16.95 6.08 -24.62
C LYS A 208 16.09 6.20 -23.36
N ASP A 209 15.87 7.41 -22.87
CA ASP A 209 15.12 7.63 -21.64
C ASP A 209 13.62 7.46 -21.88
N LEU A 210 13.13 7.88 -23.06
CA LEU A 210 11.77 7.60 -23.50
C LEU A 210 11.49 6.09 -23.61
N TYR A 211 12.39 5.35 -24.26
CA TYR A 211 12.28 3.89 -24.36
C TYR A 211 12.35 3.22 -22.99
N GLY A 212 13.30 3.65 -22.14
CA GLY A 212 13.48 3.09 -20.81
C GLY A 212 12.27 3.29 -19.90
N ALA A 213 11.66 4.48 -19.91
CA ALA A 213 10.45 4.75 -19.14
C ALA A 213 9.26 3.91 -19.61
N LEU A 214 9.06 3.77 -20.92
CA LEU A 214 8.02 2.90 -21.48
C LEU A 214 8.27 1.43 -21.12
N MET A 215 9.53 0.98 -21.23
CA MET A 215 9.93 -0.36 -20.82
C MET A 215 9.59 -0.64 -19.37
N GLU A 216 9.94 0.26 -18.44
CA GLU A 216 9.62 0.10 -17.02
C GLU A 216 8.11 -0.07 -16.81
N ILE A 217 7.28 0.80 -17.41
CA ILE A 217 5.81 0.74 -17.25
C ILE A 217 5.22 -0.58 -17.80
N LEU A 218 5.78 -1.10 -18.91
CA LEU A 218 5.29 -2.31 -19.57
C LEU A 218 5.72 -3.61 -18.88
N THR A 219 6.79 -3.57 -18.08
CA THR A 219 7.38 -4.77 -17.45
C THR A 219 7.29 -4.78 -15.93
N ALA A 220 6.83 -3.69 -15.32
CA ALA A 220 6.48 -3.62 -13.89
C ALA A 220 5.39 -4.64 -13.54
#